data_AF-A0A0B7HP17-F1
#
_entry.id   AF-A0A0B7HP17-F1
#
_cell.length_a   1.000
_cell.length_b   1.000
_cell.length_c   1.000
_cell.angle_alpha   90.00
_cell.angle_beta   90.00
_cell.angle_gamma   90.00
#
_symmetry.space_group_name_H-M   'P 1'
#
loop_
_entity.id
_entity.type
_entity.pdbx_description
1 polymer ?
#
loop_
_entity_poly.entity_id
_entity_poly.type
_entity_poly.pdbx_seq_one_letter_code
_entity_poly.pdbx_strand_id
1 'polypeptide(L)'
;MINQEDFFKKVISHAKEYGYIFQSSEIYDGLSAVYDYGQNGVELKKNIREYWWKAMVQMNENIVGIDAAIFMHPTTWKASGHVDAFNDPLIDNKDSKKIPSGCFGRRLCCQN
;
A
#
# COMPACT_ATOMS: atom_id res chain seq x y z
N MET A 1 -25.15 -4.18 -17.76
CA MET A 1 -24.31 -3.24 -16.97
C MET A 1 -23.27 -4.09 -16.26
N ILE A 2 -21.98 -3.80 -16.40
CA ILE A 2 -20.92 -4.60 -15.75
C ILE A 2 -20.90 -4.20 -14.27
N ASN A 3 -21.17 -5.15 -13.37
CA ASN A 3 -21.01 -4.93 -11.94
C ASN A 3 -19.54 -4.58 -11.66
N GLN A 4 -19.30 -3.53 -10.88
CA GLN A 4 -17.94 -3.06 -10.62
C GLN A 4 -17.08 -4.12 -9.93
N GLU A 5 -17.65 -4.95 -9.06
CA GLU A 5 -16.94 -6.07 -8.43
C GLU A 5 -16.43 -7.10 -9.45
N ASP A 6 -17.23 -7.40 -10.48
CA ASP A 6 -16.84 -8.36 -11.52
C ASP A 6 -15.75 -7.80 -12.42
N PHE A 7 -15.72 -6.48 -12.61
CA PHE A 7 -14.64 -5.82 -13.33
C PHE A 7 -13.31 -5.91 -12.59
N PHE A 8 -13.28 -5.60 -11.28
CA PHE A 8 -12.05 -5.68 -10.48
C PHE A 8 -11.50 -7.11 -10.41
N LYS A 9 -12.37 -8.12 -10.25
CA LYS A 9 -11.98 -9.54 -10.28
C LYS A 9 -11.30 -9.91 -11.59
N LYS A 10 -11.82 -9.44 -12.73
CA LYS A 10 -11.22 -9.66 -14.05
C LYS A 10 -9.84 -9.00 -14.18
N VAL A 11 -9.69 -7.76 -13.71
CA VAL A 11 -8.40 -7.05 -13.73
C VAL A 11 -7.37 -7.77 -12.88
N ILE A 12 -7.73 -8.20 -11.67
CA ILE A 12 -6.83 -8.94 -10.78
C ILE A 12 -6.40 -10.27 -11.42
N SER A 13 -7.35 -11.01 -12.00
CA SER A 13 -7.05 -12.26 -12.72
C SER A 13 -6.08 -12.03 -13.87
N HIS A 14 -6.31 -10.99 -14.68
CA HIS A 14 -5.42 -10.63 -15.79
C HIS A 14 -4.02 -10.22 -15.29
N ALA A 15 -3.94 -9.42 -14.23
CA ALA A 15 -2.67 -9.00 -13.65
C ALA A 15 -1.84 -10.19 -13.13
N LYS A 16 -2.49 -11.21 -12.56
CA LYS A 16 -1.83 -12.45 -12.14
C LYS A 16 -1.40 -13.30 -13.33
N GLU A 17 -2.29 -13.55 -14.27
CA GLU A 17 -2.04 -14.44 -15.43
C GLU A 17 -0.93 -13.92 -16.34
N TYR A 18 -0.89 -12.60 -16.58
CA TYR A 18 0.11 -11.97 -17.45
C TYR A 18 1.38 -11.54 -16.71
N GLY A 19 1.54 -11.93 -15.44
CA GLY A 19 2.78 -11.71 -14.71
C GLY A 19 3.09 -10.25 -14.36
N TYR A 20 2.07 -9.50 -13.92
CA TYR A 20 2.25 -8.17 -13.37
C TYR A 20 2.49 -8.20 -11.86
N ILE A 21 1.55 -8.75 -11.08
CA ILE A 21 1.59 -8.70 -9.61
C ILE A 21 1.15 -10.05 -9.03
N PHE A 22 1.90 -10.54 -8.05
CA PHE A 22 1.64 -11.77 -7.30
C PHE A 22 1.57 -11.48 -5.81
N GLN A 23 0.86 -12.34 -5.07
CA GLN A 23 0.88 -12.27 -3.62
C GLN A 23 2.23 -12.80 -3.13
N SER A 24 2.90 -12.04 -2.26
CA SER A 24 4.19 -12.47 -1.76
C SER A 24 4.03 -13.71 -0.88
N SER A 25 4.93 -14.67 -1.05
CA SER A 25 4.88 -15.97 -0.37
C SER A 25 3.57 -16.73 -0.56
N GLU A 26 2.95 -16.66 -1.75
CA GLU A 26 1.70 -17.38 -2.07
C GLU A 26 1.77 -18.89 -1.79
N ILE A 27 2.96 -19.50 -1.88
CA ILE A 27 3.20 -20.91 -1.56
C ILE A 27 3.18 -21.23 -0.04
N TYR A 28 3.20 -20.21 0.82
CA TYR A 28 3.22 -20.32 2.29
C TYR A 28 2.06 -19.52 2.91
N ASP A 29 0.85 -19.65 2.36
CA ASP A 29 -0.38 -18.95 2.75
C ASP A 29 -0.41 -17.43 2.50
N GLY A 30 0.66 -16.87 1.95
CA GLY A 30 0.74 -15.47 1.53
C GLY A 30 0.88 -14.49 2.71
N LEU A 31 1.65 -13.42 2.48
CA LEU A 31 1.75 -12.33 3.45
C LEU A 31 0.76 -11.22 3.07
N SER A 32 -0.21 -10.96 3.94
CA SER A 32 -1.18 -9.86 3.74
C SER A 32 -0.46 -8.53 3.55
N ALA A 33 -0.94 -7.74 2.58
CA ALA A 33 -0.40 -6.43 2.18
C ALA A 33 1.02 -6.42 1.57
N VAL A 34 1.60 -7.58 1.26
CA VAL A 34 2.91 -7.67 0.58
C VAL A 34 2.75 -8.37 -0.77
N TYR A 35 3.32 -7.76 -1.81
CA TYR A 35 3.15 -8.19 -3.19
C TYR A 35 4.47 -8.15 -3.96
N ASP A 36 4.65 -9.14 -4.82
CA ASP A 36 5.82 -9.28 -5.69
C ASP A 36 5.46 -8.89 -7.12
N TYR A 37 6.35 -8.14 -7.77
CA TYR A 37 6.16 -7.73 -9.16
C TYR A 37 6.76 -8.77 -10.10
N GLY A 38 5.98 -9.25 -11.06
CA GLY A 38 6.43 -10.17 -12.10
C GLY A 38 7.21 -9.46 -13.21
N GLN A 39 7.59 -10.23 -14.23
CA GLN A 39 8.33 -9.77 -15.42
C GLN A 39 7.73 -8.51 -16.06
N ASN A 40 6.43 -8.51 -16.35
CA ASN A 40 5.76 -7.34 -16.95
C ASN A 40 5.51 -6.22 -15.93
N GLY A 41 5.31 -6.58 -14.65
CA GLY A 41 5.09 -5.63 -13.57
C GLY A 41 6.33 -4.78 -13.25
N VAL A 42 7.52 -5.40 -13.26
CA VAL A 42 8.79 -4.71 -13.01
C VAL A 42 9.09 -3.70 -14.10
N GLU A 43 8.93 -4.09 -15.38
CA GLU A 43 9.13 -3.17 -16.51
C GLU A 43 8.11 -2.02 -16.50
N LEU A 44 6.83 -2.32 -16.23
CA LEU A 44 5.81 -1.28 -16.09
C LEU A 44 6.14 -0.29 -14.97
N LYS A 45 6.49 -0.79 -13.78
CA LYS A 45 6.87 0.03 -12.62
C LYS A 45 8.08 0.91 -12.93
N LYS A 46 9.09 0.34 -13.59
CA LYS A 46 10.28 1.07 -14.03
C LYS A 46 9.91 2.19 -15.00
N ASN A 47 9.15 1.90 -16.05
CA ASN A 47 8.74 2.88 -17.05
C ASN A 47 7.95 4.05 -16.44
N ILE A 48 7.03 3.76 -15.51
CA ILE A 48 6.28 4.79 -14.80
C ILE A 48 7.22 5.68 -13.96
N ARG A 49 8.15 5.06 -13.23
CA ARG A 49 9.11 5.79 -12.40
C ARG A 49 10.03 6.69 -13.24
N GLU A 50 10.58 6.18 -14.34
CA GLU A 50 11.45 6.94 -15.24
C GLU A 50 10.69 8.11 -15.90
N TYR A 51 9.46 7.87 -16.35
CA TYR A 51 8.61 8.92 -16.89
C TYR A 51 8.35 10.03 -15.87
N TRP A 52 7.99 9.65 -14.65
CA TRP A 52 7.74 10.60 -13.56
C TRP A 52 9.00 11.38 -13.21
N TRP A 53 10.15 10.71 -13.10
CA TRP A 53 11.43 11.36 -12.80
C TRP A 53 11.81 12.40 -13.86
N LYS A 54 11.66 12.04 -15.14
CA LYS A 54 11.91 12.96 -16.24
C LYS A 54 10.97 14.17 -16.18
N ALA A 55 9.68 13.94 -15.99
CA ALA A 55 8.67 15.00 -15.96
C ALA A 55 8.85 15.94 -14.76
N MET A 56 9.21 15.41 -13.59
CA MET A 56 9.31 16.21 -12.37
C MET A 56 10.70 16.83 -12.18
N VAL A 57 11.77 16.07 -12.37
CA VAL A 57 13.13 16.51 -12.04
C VAL A 57 13.83 17.10 -13.26
N GLN A 58 13.78 16.44 -14.42
CA GLN A 58 14.56 16.88 -15.59
C GLN A 58 13.91 18.03 -16.36
N MET A 59 12.58 18.16 -16.32
CA MET A 59 11.84 19.20 -17.03
C MET A 59 11.55 20.44 -16.18
N ASN A 60 11.83 20.43 -14.87
CA ASN A 60 11.60 21.57 -13.98
C ASN A 60 12.90 22.04 -13.36
N GLU A 61 13.17 23.34 -13.43
CA GLU A 61 14.40 23.94 -12.91
C GLU A 61 14.44 24.04 -11.37
N ASN A 62 13.29 23.92 -10.71
CA ASN A 62 13.14 24.13 -9.26
C ASN A 62 13.13 22.82 -8.44
N ILE A 63 13.38 21.67 -9.07
CA ILE A 63 13.25 20.36 -8.41
C ILE A 63 14.59 19.63 -8.50
N VAL A 64 15.08 19.18 -7.34
CA VAL A 64 16.35 18.46 -7.22
C VAL A 64 16.08 17.03 -6.78
N GLY A 65 16.71 16.07 -7.46
CA GLY A 65 16.66 14.66 -7.09
C GLY A 65 17.57 14.36 -5.90
N ILE A 66 17.02 13.74 -4.86
CA ILE A 66 17.74 13.29 -3.67
C ILE A 66 17.35 11.83 -3.42
N ASP A 67 18.33 10.99 -3.10
CA ASP A 67 18.12 9.62 -2.63
C ASP A 67 18.54 9.51 -1.17
N ALA A 68 17.66 8.99 -0.32
CA ALA A 68 17.82 8.97 1.14
C ALA A 68 17.70 7.55 1.68
N ALA A 69 18.41 7.26 2.77
CA ALA A 69 18.37 5.95 3.41
C ALA A 69 17.00 5.67 4.07
N ILE A 70 16.54 4.42 3.97
CA ILE A 70 15.29 3.97 4.60
C ILE A 70 15.43 3.93 6.13
N PHE A 71 16.58 3.46 6.63
CA PHE A 71 16.86 3.44 8.06
C PHE A 71 17.36 4.81 8.53
N MET A 72 16.52 5.47 9.33
CA MET A 72 16.82 6.78 9.90
C MET A 72 16.98 6.71 11.42
N HIS A 73 17.75 7.63 11.98
CA HIS A 73 17.92 7.73 13.43
C HIS A 73 16.58 8.05 14.13
N PRO A 74 16.25 7.39 15.27
CA PRO A 74 14.94 7.51 15.94
C PRO A 74 14.49 8.94 16.27
N THR A 75 15.44 9.83 16.54
CA THR A 75 15.14 11.24 16.83
C THR A 75 14.52 11.97 15.64
N THR A 76 14.77 11.52 14.42
CA THR A 76 14.17 12.07 13.18
C THR A 76 12.67 11.86 13.18
N TRP A 77 12.21 10.65 13.55
CA TRP A 77 10.79 10.30 13.63
C TRP A 77 10.07 11.03 14.77
N LYS A 78 10.79 11.30 15.87
CA LYS A 78 10.28 12.11 16.98
C LYS A 78 10.14 13.58 16.58
N ALA A 79 11.16 14.14 15.92
CA ALA A 79 11.15 15.52 15.46
C ALA A 79 10.10 15.78 14.38
N SER A 80 9.84 14.80 13.50
CA SER A 80 8.78 14.89 12.49
C SER A 80 7.37 14.59 13.03
N GLY A 81 7.23 14.28 14.32
CA GLY A 81 5.95 13.97 14.96
C GLY A 81 5.32 12.63 14.56
N HIS A 82 6.02 11.80 13.77
CA HIS A 82 5.50 10.50 13.33
C HIS A 82 5.26 9.54 14.50
N VAL A 83 6.08 9.63 15.56
CA VAL A 83 5.95 8.76 16.75
C VAL A 83 4.60 8.98 17.46
N ASP A 84 4.12 10.22 17.54
CA ASP A 84 2.93 10.55 18.32
C ASP A 84 1.65 10.53 17.45
N ALA A 85 1.76 10.91 16.17
CA ALA A 85 0.61 11.14 15.30
C ALA A 85 0.29 10.01 14.30
N PHE A 86 1.22 9.09 14.02
CA PHE A 86 1.00 7.99 13.07
C PHE A 86 0.32 6.79 13.75
N ASN A 87 -0.86 7.02 14.33
CA ASN A 87 -1.63 6.00 15.02
C ASN A 87 -3.08 6.00 14.50
N ASP A 88 -3.50 4.93 13.84
CA ASP A 88 -4.90 4.72 13.52
C ASP A 88 -5.64 4.17 14.75
N PRO A 89 -6.83 4.70 15.11
CA PRO A 89 -7.57 4.24 16.27
C PRO A 89 -8.02 2.79 16.05
N LEU A 90 -7.41 1.87 16.79
CA LEU A 90 -7.77 0.46 16.78
C LEU A 90 -8.86 0.20 17.83
N ILE A 91 -10.05 -0.21 17.38
CA ILE A 91 -11.14 -0.66 18.24
C ILE A 91 -11.13 -2.19 18.20
N ASP A 92 -10.81 -2.82 19.33
CA ASP A 92 -10.82 -4.28 19.49
C ASP A 92 -11.99 -4.71 20.39
N ASN A 93 -12.60 -5.84 20.07
CA ASN A 93 -13.65 -6.45 20.90
C ASN A 93 -12.98 -7.39 21.92
N LYS A 94 -13.28 -7.22 23.21
CA LYS A 94 -12.62 -7.99 24.29
C LYS A 94 -12.89 -9.50 24.23
N ASP A 95 -13.96 -9.93 23.56
CA ASP A 95 -14.38 -11.35 23.52
C ASP A 95 -13.89 -12.11 22.29
N SER A 96 -13.64 -11.40 21.19
CA SER A 96 -13.04 -11.96 20.00
C SER A 96 -12.03 -10.94 19.53
N LYS A 97 -10.73 -11.25 19.64
CA LYS A 97 -9.59 -10.43 19.20
C LYS A 97 -9.57 -10.23 17.67
N LYS A 98 -10.72 -9.85 17.11
CA LYS A 98 -11.03 -9.66 15.71
C LYS A 98 -11.49 -8.22 15.58
N ILE A 99 -10.77 -7.47 14.77
CA ILE A 99 -11.12 -6.11 14.41
C ILE A 99 -12.46 -6.18 13.64
N PRO A 100 -13.55 -5.56 14.12
CA PRO A 100 -14.77 -5.48 13.35
C PRO A 100 -14.51 -4.62 12.12
N SER A 101 -14.51 -5.25 10.94
CA SER A 101 -14.42 -4.59 9.65
C SER A 101 -15.66 -3.71 9.44
N GLY A 102 -15.59 -2.44 9.83
CA GLY A 102 -16.67 -1.48 9.52
C GLY A 102 -16.86 -0.27 10.45
N CYS A 103 -16.11 -0.12 11.54
CA CYS A 103 -16.35 1.00 12.45
C CYS A 103 -15.46 2.22 12.17
N PHE A 104 -15.88 3.05 11.21
CA PHE A 104 -15.37 4.41 11.03
C PHE A 104 -16.36 5.39 11.68
N GLY A 105 -16.00 5.93 12.85
CA GLY A 105 -16.81 6.95 13.53
C GLY A 105 -17.32 6.54 14.92
N ARG A 106 -17.45 7.55 15.78
CA ARG A 106 -17.61 7.47 17.25
C ARG A 106 -18.98 6.96 17.76
N ARG A 107 -19.69 6.07 17.05
CA ARG A 107 -20.99 5.56 17.51
C ARG A 107 -21.13 4.04 17.33
N LEU A 108 -21.07 3.35 18.47
CA LEU A 108 -21.59 2.01 18.75
C LEU A 108 -21.14 0.88 17.80
N CYS A 109 -20.02 0.24 18.11
CA CYS A 109 -19.68 -1.12 17.63
C CYS A 109 -19.81 -2.20 18.70
N CYS A 110 -20.53 -1.93 19.80
CA CYS A 110 -20.89 -2.94 20.79
C CYS A 110 -22.37 -2.78 21.12
N GLN A 111 -23.23 -3.46 20.38
CA GLN A 111 -24.50 -3.94 20.92
C GLN A 111 -24.59 -5.42 20.58
N ASN A 112 -24.48 -6.21 21.65
CA ASN A 112 -24.79 -7.64 21.86
C ASN A 112 -25.03 -8.52 20.63
#